data_AF-A0AAU9QYN7-F1
#
_entry.id   AF-A0AAU9QYN7-F1
#
_cell.length_a   1.000
_cell.length_b   1.000
_cell.length_c   1.000
_cell.angle_alpha   90.00
_cell.angle_beta   90.00
_cell.angle_gamma   90.00
#
_symmetry.space_group_name_H-M   'P 1'
#
loop_
_entity.id
_entity.type
_entity.pdbx_description
1 polymer ?
#
loop_
_entity_poly.entity_id
_entity_poly.type
_entity_poly.pdbx_seq_one_letter_code
_entity_poly.pdbx_strand_id
1 'polypeptide(L)'
;MDVAAVKTGTVLRDLDVATVKAGMSLRNLALATVKTGMVLRDLDGAAVKTGMVLRDLDVAAVKTGMSLRNLAMATVKKGIVHRFEPRFLLNHGLFQ
;
A
#
# COMPACT_ATOMS: atom_id res chain seq x y z
N MET A 1 -16.40 -8.28 -10.91
CA MET A 1 -16.24 -7.63 -9.60
C MET A 1 -15.80 -8.69 -8.62
N ASP A 2 -14.49 -8.86 -8.52
CA ASP A 2 -13.83 -9.87 -7.70
C ASP A 2 -13.45 -9.26 -6.35
N VAL A 3 -14.08 -9.78 -5.30
CA VAL A 3 -13.94 -9.26 -3.93
C VAL A 3 -13.45 -10.38 -3.02
N ALA A 4 -12.39 -10.13 -2.25
CA ALA A 4 -11.95 -11.06 -1.22
C ALA A 4 -11.74 -10.41 0.14
N ALA A 5 -12.15 -11.13 1.17
CA ALA A 5 -11.81 -10.85 2.56
C ALA A 5 -10.92 -11.99 3.08
N VAL A 6 -9.64 -11.70 3.32
CA VAL A 6 -8.65 -12.70 3.70
C VAL A 6 -8.04 -12.37 5.06
N LYS A 7 -8.16 -13.31 6.00
CA LYS A 7 -7.54 -13.19 7.32
C LYS A 7 -6.01 -13.37 7.25
N THR A 8 -5.57 -14.32 6.44
CA THR A 8 -4.16 -14.65 6.21
C THR A 8 -4.04 -15.17 4.79
N GLY A 9 -3.31 -14.43 3.95
CA GLY A 9 -3.09 -14.78 2.54
C GLY A 9 -1.61 -14.71 2.20
N THR A 10 -1.12 -15.72 1.50
CA THR A 10 0.26 -15.72 0.99
C THR A 10 0.35 -14.86 -0.27
N VAL A 11 -0.54 -15.09 -1.24
CA VAL A 11 -0.59 -14.36 -2.50
C VAL A 11 -2.03 -14.05 -2.86
N LEU A 12 -2.35 -12.77 -3.09
CA LEU A 12 -3.58 -12.34 -3.77
C LEU A 12 -3.22 -11.52 -5.01
N ARG A 13 -3.96 -11.74 -6.09
CA ARG A 13 -3.75 -11.11 -7.39
C ARG A 13 -5.05 -10.87 -8.10
N ASP A 14 -5.09 -9.81 -8.91
CA ASP A 14 -6.13 -9.57 -9.91
C ASP A 14 -7.53 -9.49 -9.26
N LEU A 15 -7.64 -8.66 -8.22
CA LEU A 15 -8.90 -8.44 -7.49
C LEU A 15 -9.33 -6.98 -7.65
N ASP A 16 -10.63 -6.76 -7.84
CA ASP A 16 -11.17 -5.41 -7.80
C ASP A 16 -11.08 -4.84 -6.37
N VAL A 17 -11.45 -5.65 -5.36
CA VAL A 17 -11.42 -5.21 -3.95
C VAL A 17 -10.86 -6.30 -3.04
N ALA A 18 -9.87 -5.96 -2.22
CA ALA A 18 -9.37 -6.87 -1.18
C ALA A 18 -9.31 -6.23 0.20
N THR A 19 -9.81 -6.96 1.20
CA THR A 19 -9.58 -6.67 2.62
C THR A 19 -8.70 -7.76 3.21
N VAL A 20 -7.47 -7.40 3.61
CA VAL A 20 -6.46 -8.36 4.05
C VAL A 20 -5.96 -8.00 5.44
N LYS A 21 -6.12 -8.92 6.41
CA LYS A 21 -5.58 -8.72 7.76
C LYS A 21 -4.07 -8.98 7.81
N ALA A 22 -3.61 -10.04 7.16
CA ALA A 22 -2.18 -10.34 7.01
C ALA A 22 -1.93 -10.92 5.60
N GLY A 23 -1.12 -10.22 4.81
CA GLY A 23 -0.79 -10.59 3.43
C GLY A 23 0.72 -10.60 3.19
N MET A 24 1.25 -11.63 2.52
CA MET A 24 2.67 -11.59 2.12
C MET A 24 2.86 -10.83 0.80
N SER A 25 2.06 -11.14 -0.22
CA SER A 25 2.14 -10.50 -1.55
C SER A 25 0.76 -10.17 -2.09
N LEU A 26 0.51 -8.89 -2.36
CA LEU A 26 -0.74 -8.36 -2.96
C LEU A 26 -0.38 -7.61 -4.25
N ARG A 27 -1.03 -7.94 -5.36
CA ARG A 27 -0.72 -7.35 -6.68
C ARG A 27 -1.94 -7.12 -7.55
N ASN A 28 -1.94 -6.08 -8.37
CA ASN A 28 -3.02 -5.78 -9.31
C ASN A 28 -4.37 -5.70 -8.60
N LEU A 29 -4.46 -4.78 -7.63
CA LEU A 29 -5.68 -4.55 -6.87
C LEU A 29 -6.17 -3.13 -7.12
N ALA A 30 -7.42 -2.97 -7.56
CA ALA A 30 -7.97 -1.62 -7.70
C ALA A 30 -8.11 -0.96 -6.32
N LEU A 31 -8.69 -1.67 -5.34
CA LEU A 31 -8.80 -1.18 -3.96
C LEU A 31 -8.33 -2.22 -2.94
N ALA A 32 -7.40 -1.83 -2.08
CA ALA A 32 -6.88 -2.69 -1.01
C ALA A 32 -6.94 -2.02 0.37
N THR A 33 -7.53 -2.72 1.34
CA THR A 33 -7.39 -2.39 2.77
C THR A 33 -6.55 -3.46 3.45
N VAL A 34 -5.37 -3.07 3.95
CA VAL A 34 -4.35 -4.00 4.44
C VAL A 34 -3.89 -3.61 5.84
N LYS A 35 -4.10 -4.51 6.81
CA LYS A 35 -3.62 -4.27 8.18
C LYS A 35 -2.12 -4.54 8.29
N THR A 36 -1.67 -5.67 7.77
CA THR A 36 -0.24 -6.02 7.70
C THR A 36 0.07 -6.62 6.33
N GLY A 37 0.93 -5.97 5.56
CA GLY A 37 1.37 -6.44 4.25
C GLY A 37 2.89 -6.43 4.14
N MET A 38 3.49 -7.46 3.54
CA MET A 38 4.93 -7.40 3.24
C MET A 38 5.20 -6.72 1.91
N VAL A 39 4.56 -7.17 0.84
CA VAL A 39 4.75 -6.63 -0.51
C VAL A 39 3.41 -6.27 -1.12
N LEU A 40 3.23 -4.99 -1.46
CA LEU A 40 2.08 -4.46 -2.21
C LEU A 40 2.59 -3.80 -3.48
N ARG A 41 2.01 -4.16 -4.64
CA ARG A 41 2.41 -3.61 -5.94
C ARG A 41 1.22 -3.41 -6.85
N ASP A 42 1.25 -2.36 -7.65
CA ASP A 42 0.24 -2.13 -8.71
C ASP A 42 -1.15 -2.01 -8.06
N LEU A 43 -1.29 -0.99 -7.20
CA LEU A 43 -2.53 -0.70 -6.48
C LEU A 43 -3.03 0.70 -6.84
N ASP A 44 -4.25 0.81 -7.35
CA ASP A 44 -4.82 2.12 -7.67
C ASP A 44 -5.16 2.87 -6.37
N GLY A 45 -5.75 2.18 -5.39
CA GLY A 45 -6.07 2.71 -4.07
C GLY A 45 -5.68 1.76 -2.93
N ALA A 46 -4.88 2.25 -1.98
CA ALA A 46 -4.39 1.45 -0.86
C ALA A 46 -4.51 2.15 0.49
N ALA A 47 -5.16 1.50 1.45
CA ALA A 47 -5.11 1.86 2.86
C ALA A 47 -4.30 0.82 3.63
N VAL A 48 -3.10 1.19 4.07
CA VAL A 48 -2.12 0.26 4.68
C VAL A 48 -1.71 0.72 6.07
N LYS A 49 -1.97 -0.11 7.08
CA LYS A 49 -1.55 0.18 8.45
C LYS A 49 -0.06 -0.12 8.66
N THR A 50 0.40 -1.29 8.22
CA THR A 50 1.82 -1.66 8.25
C THR A 50 2.19 -2.34 6.94
N GLY A 51 3.13 -1.76 6.21
CA GLY A 51 3.66 -2.27 4.95
C GLY A 51 5.18 -2.28 4.96
N MET A 52 5.82 -3.34 4.44
CA MET A 52 7.28 -3.34 4.30
C MET A 52 7.70 -2.71 2.97
N VAL A 53 7.17 -3.21 1.85
CA VAL A 53 7.47 -2.73 0.51
C VAL A 53 6.17 -2.36 -0.19
N LEU A 54 6.03 -1.08 -0.56
CA LEU A 54 4.92 -0.59 -1.39
C LEU A 54 5.47 0.04 -2.66
N ARG A 55 4.96 -0.40 -3.81
CA ARG A 55 5.42 0.06 -5.13
C ARG A 55 4.26 0.31 -6.07
N ASP A 56 4.38 1.35 -6.89
CA ASP A 56 3.44 1.58 -7.98
C ASP A 56 2.00 1.72 -7.43
N LEU A 57 1.85 2.71 -6.55
CA LEU A 57 0.59 3.04 -5.89
C LEU A 57 0.12 4.41 -6.36
N ASP A 58 -1.07 4.48 -6.94
CA ASP A 58 -1.62 5.76 -7.40
C ASP A 58 -2.08 6.61 -6.20
N VAL A 59 -2.91 6.04 -5.34
CA VAL A 59 -3.42 6.69 -4.12
C VAL A 59 -3.16 5.83 -2.89
N ALA A 60 -2.36 6.32 -1.95
CA ALA A 60 -1.95 5.56 -0.78
C ALA A 60 -2.12 6.31 0.55
N ALA A 61 -2.75 5.65 1.53
CA ALA A 61 -2.71 6.05 2.93
C ALA A 61 -1.92 5.01 3.73
N VAL A 62 -0.70 5.36 4.13
CA VAL A 62 0.24 4.45 4.81
C VAL A 62 0.55 4.96 6.21
N LYS A 63 0.24 4.17 7.23
CA LYS A 63 0.61 4.53 8.62
C LYS A 63 2.07 4.21 8.92
N THR A 64 2.54 3.03 8.55
CA THR A 64 3.94 2.62 8.68
C THR A 64 4.39 1.89 7.41
N GLY A 65 5.37 2.43 6.71
CA GLY A 65 6.03 1.86 5.53
C GLY A 65 7.54 1.72 5.75
N MET A 66 8.21 0.71 5.18
CA MET A 66 9.69 0.69 5.20
C MET A 66 10.31 1.14 3.87
N SER A 67 9.77 0.74 2.73
CA SER A 67 10.26 1.14 1.41
C SER A 67 9.10 1.50 0.51
N LEU A 68 8.96 2.80 0.23
CA LEU A 68 7.90 3.37 -0.62
C LEU A 68 8.52 3.88 -1.93
N ARG A 69 8.00 3.42 -3.07
CA ARG A 69 8.52 3.79 -4.40
C ARG A 69 7.38 3.98 -5.40
N ASN A 70 7.46 5.01 -6.23
CA ASN A 70 6.48 5.30 -7.29
C ASN A 70 5.07 5.46 -6.70
N LEU A 71 4.95 6.37 -5.75
CA LEU A 71 3.65 6.77 -5.22
C LEU A 71 3.28 8.10 -5.91
N ALA A 72 2.12 8.15 -6.56
CA ALA A 72 1.66 9.36 -7.24
C ALA A 72 1.03 10.35 -6.25
N MET A 73 0.17 9.85 -5.36
CA MET A 73 -0.42 10.59 -4.24
C MET A 73 -0.36 9.73 -2.98
N ALA A 74 0.33 10.21 -1.94
CA ALA A 74 0.46 9.44 -0.71
C ALA A 74 0.50 10.28 0.56
N THR A 75 -0.19 9.77 1.58
CA THR A 75 -0.08 10.22 2.96
C THR A 75 0.64 9.15 3.75
N VAL A 76 1.86 9.44 4.20
CA VAL A 76 2.70 8.50 4.94
C VAL A 76 3.00 9.07 6.32
N LYS A 77 2.60 8.35 7.38
CA LYS A 77 2.87 8.81 8.76
C LYS A 77 4.28 8.47 9.25
N LYS A 78 4.81 7.29 8.89
CA LYS A 78 6.19 6.86 9.20
C LYS A 78 6.69 5.97 8.07
N GLY A 79 7.90 6.23 7.57
CA GLY A 79 8.58 5.32 6.66
C GLY A 79 9.66 5.94 5.80
N ILE A 80 10.41 5.09 5.09
CA ILE A 80 11.45 5.53 4.16
C ILE A 80 10.87 5.56 2.75
N VAL A 81 10.93 6.73 2.13
CA VAL A 81 10.42 6.99 0.79
C VAL A 81 11.62 7.07 -0.16
N HIS A 82 11.75 6.09 -1.03
CA HIS A 82 12.87 6.00 -1.97
C HIS A 82 12.62 6.77 -3.27
N ARG A 83 11.36 6.95 -3.66
CA ARG A 83 10.97 7.77 -4.82
C ARG A 83 9.49 8.14 -4.70
N PHE A 84 9.22 9.43 -4.68
CA PHE A 84 7.90 10.01 -4.64
C PHE A 84 7.80 11.00 -5.80
N GLU A 85 6.78 10.87 -6.64
CA GLU A 85 6.52 11.80 -7.75
C GLU A 85 5.19 12.52 -7.43
N PRO A 86 5.16 13.43 -6.43
CA PRO A 86 3.92 14.06 -6.00
C PRO A 86 3.39 15.00 -7.06
N ARG A 87 2.12 14.83 -7.41
CA ARG A 87 1.35 15.90 -8.05
C ARG A 87 0.62 16.80 -7.04
N PHE A 88 0.46 16.36 -5.78
CA PHE A 88 0.02 17.19 -4.65
C PHE A 88 0.65 16.71 -3.33
N LEU A 89 1.11 17.66 -2.52
CA LEU A 89 1.79 17.47 -1.23
C LEU A 89 0.77 17.15 -0.11
N LEU A 90 1.21 16.46 0.98
CA LEU A 90 1.06 16.87 2.41
C LEU A 90 1.07 15.69 3.42
N ASN A 91 2.12 15.59 4.25
CA ASN A 91 2.17 16.01 5.67
C ASN A 91 3.51 15.54 6.23
N HIS A 92 4.37 16.51 6.57
CA HIS A 92 5.75 16.29 6.98
C HIS A 92 5.79 15.63 8.37
N GLY A 93 6.09 14.34 8.41
CA GLY A 93 6.68 13.69 9.57
C GLY A 93 8.07 13.23 9.17
N LEU A 94 9.07 14.08 9.40
CA LEU A 94 10.48 13.68 9.24
C LEU A 94 10.79 12.48 10.17
N PHE A 95 11.92 11.81 9.91
CA PHE A 95 12.88 11.24 10.88
C PHE A 95 13.26 9.77 10.69
N GLN A 96 14.54 9.65 10.30
CA GLN A 96 15.47 8.51 10.15
C GLN A 96 15.39 7.73 8.85
#